data_AF-A0A0S4QXI6-F1
#
_entry.id   AF-A0A0S4QXI6-F1
#
_cell.length_a   1.000
_cell.length_b   1.000
_cell.length_c   1.000
_cell.angle_alpha   90.00
_cell.angle_beta   90.00
_cell.angle_gamma   90.00
#
_symmetry.space_group_name_H-M   'P 1'
#
loop_
_entity.id
_entity.type
_entity.pdbx_description
1 polymer ?
#
loop_
_entity_poly.entity_id
_entity_poly.type
_entity_poly.pdbx_seq_one_letter_code
_entity_poly.pdbx_strand_id
1 'polypeptide(L)'
;MDNAASSAARRRYESPVRRQRATETRERILAAGAVLAHRVETWDWHELTFRAVAAEAGVSESTVYRHFANERDLHDAVMQRLQEQAGVTYEGIGLHEVGDVAGRVFATLSSYAASGPAEADDPTFVNIEQTRRRALRAAVATEAGHLSPDRRDAVAGVLDVLWNPVSYRRLVTHWGLDHEQATEAIRRVIDLVVAAVADVGQVDGGQANQLVPPRDHPPG
;
A
#
# COMPACT_ATOMS: atom_id res chain seq x y z
N MET A 1 4.77 -34.55 -61.25
CA MET A 1 5.79 -33.66 -60.64
C MET A 1 5.66 -32.36 -61.43
N ASP A 2 5.06 -31.27 -60.95
CA ASP A 2 5.24 -30.66 -59.63
C ASP A 2 3.99 -29.89 -59.18
N ASN A 3 3.49 -30.25 -58.00
CA ASN A 3 2.54 -29.46 -57.23
C ASN A 3 3.25 -29.01 -55.94
N ALA A 4 4.21 -28.08 -56.09
CA ALA A 4 5.10 -27.70 -54.98
C ALA A 4 5.43 -26.19 -54.94
N ALA A 5 4.56 -25.32 -55.49
CA ALA A 5 4.80 -23.87 -55.51
C ALA A 5 3.70 -23.03 -54.83
N SER A 6 2.84 -23.63 -53.99
CA SER A 6 1.72 -22.91 -53.35
C SER A 6 1.82 -22.79 -51.81
N SER A 7 2.84 -23.36 -51.16
CA SER A 7 2.92 -23.37 -49.68
C SER A 7 3.84 -22.30 -49.06
N ALA A 8 4.65 -21.58 -49.85
CA ALA A 8 5.63 -20.63 -49.33
C ALA A 8 5.07 -19.22 -49.01
N ALA A 9 3.86 -18.88 -49.48
CA ALA A 9 3.29 -17.53 -49.35
C ALA A 9 2.47 -17.28 -48.07
N ARG A 10 2.26 -18.30 -47.22
CA ARG A 10 1.44 -18.19 -45.99
C ARG A 10 2.16 -17.62 -44.76
N ARG A 11 3.47 -17.32 -44.86
CA ARG A 11 4.35 -17.17 -43.67
C ARG A 11 4.79 -15.74 -43.31
N ARG A 12 4.14 -14.67 -43.80
CA ARG A 12 4.57 -13.29 -43.44
C ARG A 12 3.49 -12.20 -43.47
N TYR A 13 2.24 -12.56 -43.20
CA TYR A 13 1.13 -11.60 -43.06
C TYR A 13 0.50 -11.64 -41.65
N GLU A 14 1.32 -11.76 -40.60
CA GLU A 14 0.92 -11.20 -39.31
C GLU A 14 1.20 -9.70 -39.36
N SER A 15 0.24 -8.99 -39.92
CA SER A 15 0.24 -7.55 -40.13
C SER A 15 0.59 -6.79 -38.84
N PRO A 16 1.48 -5.78 -38.89
CA PRO A 16 1.77 -4.87 -37.78
C PRO A 16 0.50 -4.31 -37.11
N VAL A 17 -0.57 -4.13 -37.89
CA VAL A 17 -1.89 -3.66 -37.43
C VAL A 17 -2.55 -4.66 -36.48
N ARG A 18 -2.37 -5.97 -36.68
CA ARG A 18 -2.91 -6.98 -35.75
C ARG A 18 -2.14 -7.01 -34.44
N ARG A 19 -0.81 -6.84 -34.47
CA ARG A 19 0.00 -6.73 -33.25
C ARG A 19 -0.37 -5.48 -32.46
N GLN A 20 -0.52 -4.34 -33.13
CA GLN A 20 -0.93 -3.09 -32.52
C GLN A 20 -2.30 -3.21 -31.83
N ARG A 21 -3.30 -3.78 -32.52
CA ARG A 21 -4.64 -4.02 -31.93
C ARG A 21 -4.63 -5.01 -30.76
N ALA A 22 -3.75 -6.01 -30.81
CA ALA A 22 -3.58 -6.95 -29.71
C ALA A 22 -2.98 -6.25 -28.47
N THR A 23 -1.99 -5.37 -28.66
CA THR A 23 -1.44 -4.53 -27.59
C THR A 23 -2.50 -3.58 -27.02
N GLU A 24 -3.22 -2.84 -27.87
CA GLU A 24 -4.30 -1.94 -27.42
C GLU A 24 -5.41 -2.66 -26.66
N THR A 25 -5.71 -3.90 -27.04
CA THR A 25 -6.70 -4.72 -26.34
C THR A 25 -6.16 -5.20 -24.99
N ARG A 26 -4.90 -5.62 -24.93
CA ARG A 26 -4.24 -5.96 -23.66
C ARG A 26 -4.22 -4.76 -22.72
N GLU A 27 -3.88 -3.57 -23.21
CA GLU A 27 -3.87 -2.34 -22.43
C GLU A 27 -5.24 -1.98 -21.87
N ARG A 28 -6.31 -2.12 -22.66
CA ARG A 28 -7.69 -1.92 -22.17
C ARG A 28 -8.07 -2.92 -21.08
N ILE A 29 -7.67 -4.18 -21.23
CA ILE A 29 -7.91 -5.23 -20.22
C ILE A 29 -7.17 -4.89 -18.91
N LEU A 30 -5.91 -4.45 -18.99
CA LEU A 30 -5.13 -4.04 -17.81
C LEU A 30 -5.69 -2.79 -17.15
N ALA A 31 -6.12 -1.79 -17.93
CA ALA A 31 -6.76 -0.60 -17.40
C ALA A 31 -8.08 -0.93 -16.68
N ALA A 32 -8.90 -1.81 -17.26
CA ALA A 32 -10.13 -2.30 -16.63
C ALA A 32 -9.84 -3.11 -15.35
N GLY A 33 -8.81 -3.96 -15.38
CA GLY A 33 -8.34 -4.68 -14.20
C GLY A 33 -7.89 -3.73 -13.09
N ALA A 34 -7.13 -2.68 -13.42
CA ALA A 34 -6.76 -1.64 -12.47
C ALA A 34 -8.01 -0.92 -11.92
N VAL A 35 -8.98 -0.56 -12.77
CA VAL A 35 -10.26 0.04 -12.34
C VAL A 35 -11.03 -0.88 -11.38
N LEU A 36 -11.07 -2.18 -11.63
CA LEU A 36 -11.72 -3.13 -10.71
C LEU A 36 -10.94 -3.28 -9.40
N ALA A 37 -9.61 -3.35 -9.47
CA ALA A 37 -8.76 -3.35 -8.28
C ALA A 37 -8.94 -2.05 -7.46
N HIS A 38 -9.25 -0.91 -8.10
CA HIS A 38 -9.56 0.36 -7.44
C HIS A 38 -10.92 0.38 -6.72
N ARG A 39 -11.80 -0.60 -6.96
CA ARG A 39 -13.15 -0.66 -6.35
C ARG A 39 -13.20 -1.53 -5.09
N VAL A 40 -12.15 -2.30 -4.79
CA VAL A 40 -12.15 -3.27 -3.70
C VAL A 40 -11.38 -2.74 -2.49
N GLU A 41 -12.02 -2.82 -1.32
CA GLU A 41 -11.60 -2.16 -0.07
C GLU A 41 -10.32 -2.74 0.55
N THR A 42 -10.00 -4.01 0.27
CA THR A 42 -8.99 -4.79 1.01
C THR A 42 -7.90 -5.44 0.16
N TRP A 43 -7.70 -5.01 -1.10
CA TRP A 43 -6.88 -5.78 -2.06
C TRP A 43 -7.38 -7.23 -2.21
N ASP A 44 -8.70 -7.42 -2.11
CA ASP A 44 -9.29 -8.74 -2.36
C ASP A 44 -9.36 -8.99 -3.88
N TRP A 45 -8.45 -9.83 -4.35
CA TRP A 45 -8.33 -10.19 -5.77
C TRP A 45 -9.41 -11.17 -6.23
N HIS A 46 -10.22 -11.71 -5.32
CA HIS A 46 -11.23 -12.73 -5.66
C HIS A 46 -12.32 -12.18 -6.59
N GLU A 47 -12.61 -10.88 -6.52
CA GLU A 47 -13.58 -10.23 -7.41
C GLU A 47 -13.00 -9.89 -8.79
N LEU A 48 -11.66 -9.88 -8.93
CA LEU A 48 -10.97 -9.59 -10.18
C LEU A 48 -10.92 -10.84 -11.08
N THR A 49 -12.11 -11.28 -11.49
CA THR A 49 -12.27 -12.43 -12.38
C THR A 49 -12.14 -12.04 -13.85
N PHE A 50 -11.87 -13.02 -14.71
CA PHE A 50 -11.87 -12.78 -16.17
C PHE A 50 -13.20 -12.21 -16.67
N ARG A 51 -14.31 -12.64 -16.08
CA ARG A 51 -15.65 -12.15 -16.40
C ARG A 51 -15.83 -10.67 -16.00
N ALA A 52 -15.45 -10.32 -14.78
CA ALA A 52 -15.54 -8.95 -14.29
C ALA A 52 -14.70 -8.00 -15.17
N VAL A 53 -13.47 -8.39 -15.46
CA VAL A 53 -12.53 -7.60 -16.26
C VAL A 53 -12.97 -7.48 -17.71
N ALA A 54 -13.51 -8.55 -18.30
CA ALA A 54 -14.06 -8.52 -19.66
C ALA A 54 -15.24 -7.53 -19.76
N ALA A 55 -16.14 -7.56 -18.78
CA ALA A 55 -17.28 -6.64 -18.71
C ALA A 55 -16.82 -5.18 -18.60
N GLU A 56 -15.88 -4.89 -17.69
CA GLU A 56 -15.34 -3.54 -17.48
C GLU A 56 -14.55 -3.04 -18.70
N ALA A 57 -13.77 -3.90 -19.36
CA ALA A 57 -13.00 -3.56 -20.57
C ALA A 57 -13.86 -3.45 -21.84
N GLY A 58 -15.14 -3.85 -21.78
CA GLY A 58 -16.01 -3.93 -22.96
C GLY A 58 -15.53 -4.96 -24.00
N VAL A 59 -14.96 -6.08 -23.56
CA VAL A 59 -14.48 -7.18 -24.41
C VAL A 59 -15.14 -8.50 -24.04
N SER A 60 -14.99 -9.53 -24.88
CA SER A 60 -15.46 -10.88 -24.53
C SER A 60 -14.48 -11.59 -23.60
N GLU A 61 -14.97 -12.50 -22.74
CA GLU A 61 -14.11 -13.34 -21.89
C GLU A 61 -13.07 -14.12 -22.70
N SER A 62 -13.45 -14.66 -23.86
CA SER A 62 -12.52 -15.34 -24.78
C SER A 62 -11.37 -14.43 -25.25
N THR A 63 -11.59 -13.11 -25.31
CA THR A 63 -10.52 -12.15 -25.61
C THR A 63 -9.54 -12.06 -24.44
N VAL A 64 -10.02 -12.07 -23.20
CA VAL A 64 -9.18 -12.06 -21.99
C VAL A 64 -8.35 -13.35 -21.92
N TYR A 65 -8.98 -14.52 -22.10
CA TYR A 65 -8.29 -15.83 -22.16
C TYR A 65 -7.19 -15.89 -23.23
N ARG A 66 -7.29 -15.12 -24.32
CA ARG A 66 -6.25 -15.06 -25.36
C ARG A 66 -5.03 -14.24 -24.93
N HIS A 67 -5.18 -13.34 -23.96
CA HIS A 67 -4.12 -12.45 -23.49
C HIS A 67 -3.51 -12.87 -22.14
N PHE A 68 -4.22 -13.68 -21.36
CA PHE A 68 -3.80 -14.17 -20.04
C PHE A 68 -4.18 -15.64 -19.90
N ALA A 69 -3.25 -16.49 -19.48
CA ALA A 69 -3.48 -17.94 -19.45
C ALA A 69 -4.36 -18.35 -18.26
N ASN A 70 -4.35 -17.59 -17.17
CA ASN A 70 -5.14 -17.80 -15.96
C ASN A 70 -5.34 -16.48 -15.19
N GLU A 71 -6.18 -16.50 -14.15
CA GLU A 71 -6.47 -15.31 -13.34
C GLU A 71 -5.26 -14.77 -12.58
N ARG A 72 -4.36 -15.64 -12.13
CA ARG A 72 -3.10 -15.21 -11.49
C ARG A 72 -2.23 -14.40 -12.44
N ASP A 73 -2.08 -14.81 -13.70
CA ASP A 73 -1.32 -14.04 -14.69
C ASP A 73 -1.93 -12.65 -14.95
N LEU A 74 -3.26 -12.54 -14.87
CA LEU A 74 -3.96 -11.26 -14.98
C LEU A 74 -3.75 -10.41 -13.72
N HIS A 75 -3.86 -11.00 -12.54
CA HIS A 75 -3.63 -10.33 -11.26
C HIS A 75 -2.21 -9.78 -11.18
N ASP A 76 -1.21 -10.58 -11.54
CA ASP A 76 0.21 -10.19 -11.55
C ASP A 76 0.44 -9.02 -12.52
N ALA A 77 -0.17 -9.06 -13.71
CA ALA A 77 -0.03 -7.99 -14.70
C ALA A 77 -0.77 -6.70 -14.31
N VAL A 78 -1.93 -6.81 -13.66
CA VAL A 78 -2.64 -5.66 -13.07
C VAL A 78 -1.80 -5.08 -11.93
N MET A 79 -1.21 -5.91 -11.09
CA MET A 79 -0.31 -5.48 -10.02
C MET A 79 0.91 -4.73 -10.53
N GLN A 80 1.54 -5.24 -11.58
CA GLN A 80 2.64 -4.54 -12.23
C GLN A 80 2.19 -3.16 -12.75
N ARG A 81 1.01 -3.08 -13.38
CA ARG A 81 0.48 -1.79 -13.85
C ARG A 81 0.24 -0.80 -12.71
N LEU A 82 -0.29 -1.27 -11.58
CA LEU A 82 -0.49 -0.43 -10.40
C LEU A 82 0.84 0.08 -9.82
N GLN A 83 1.87 -0.76 -9.81
CA GLN A 83 3.23 -0.38 -9.40
C GLN A 83 3.85 0.67 -10.34
N GLU A 84 3.70 0.48 -11.65
CA GLU A 84 4.14 1.44 -12.68
C GLU A 84 3.45 2.80 -12.51
N GLN A 85 2.13 2.81 -12.26
CA GLN A 85 1.36 4.04 -12.01
C GLN A 85 1.79 4.75 -10.73
N ALA A 86 2.14 3.99 -9.68
CA ALA A 86 2.66 4.53 -8.43
C ALA A 86 4.11 5.01 -8.52
N GLY A 87 4.83 4.72 -9.62
CA GLY A 87 6.27 4.96 -9.73
C GLY A 87 7.07 4.17 -8.68
N VAL A 88 6.64 2.93 -8.40
CA VAL A 88 7.24 2.07 -7.38
C VAL A 88 7.92 0.88 -8.06
N THR A 89 9.21 0.70 -7.77
CA THR A 89 9.98 -0.48 -8.15
C THR A 89 10.50 -1.12 -6.87
N TYR A 90 10.19 -2.39 -6.65
CA TYR A 90 10.63 -3.14 -5.46
C TYR A 90 12.07 -3.68 -5.56
N GLU A 91 12.63 -3.67 -6.76
CA GLU A 91 14.01 -4.08 -7.00
C GLU A 91 14.99 -2.99 -6.54
N GLY A 92 15.96 -3.37 -5.70
CA GLY A 92 17.06 -2.48 -5.29
C GLY A 92 16.71 -1.39 -4.26
N ILE A 93 15.53 -1.43 -3.64
CA ILE A 93 15.15 -0.45 -2.60
C ILE A 93 16.16 -0.47 -1.44
N GLY A 94 16.76 0.69 -1.16
CA GLY A 94 17.56 0.93 0.04
C GLY A 94 16.69 1.15 1.28
N LEU A 95 17.19 0.80 2.46
CA LEU A 95 16.44 0.91 3.73
C LEU A 95 15.89 2.33 3.99
N HIS A 96 16.63 3.37 3.61
CA HIS A 96 16.21 4.76 3.80
C HIS A 96 15.08 5.20 2.86
N GLU A 97 14.88 4.49 1.75
CA GLU A 97 13.86 4.81 0.73
C GLU A 97 12.52 4.14 1.03
N VAL A 98 12.48 3.20 1.97
CA VAL A 98 11.28 2.41 2.32
C VAL A 98 10.11 3.33 2.70
N GLY A 99 10.37 4.41 3.44
CA GLY A 99 9.35 5.39 3.83
C GLY A 99 8.76 6.13 2.62
N ASP A 100 9.62 6.58 1.70
CA ASP A 100 9.18 7.29 0.49
C ASP A 100 8.41 6.37 -0.46
N VAL A 101 8.87 5.13 -0.62
CA VAL A 101 8.19 4.11 -1.41
C VAL A 101 6.81 3.83 -0.81
N ALA A 102 6.73 3.61 0.50
CA ALA A 102 5.46 3.40 1.19
C ALA A 102 4.52 4.61 0.99
N GLY A 103 5.04 5.84 1.09
CA GLY A 103 4.29 7.07 0.83
C GLY A 103 3.69 7.11 -0.57
N ARG A 104 4.44 6.75 -1.62
CA ARG A 104 3.93 6.67 -3.00
C ARG A 104 2.85 5.60 -3.16
N VAL A 105 3.07 4.42 -2.59
CA VAL A 105 2.06 3.34 -2.58
C VAL A 105 0.79 3.79 -1.87
N PHE A 106 0.89 4.43 -0.70
CA PHE A 106 -0.27 4.88 0.07
C PHE A 106 -0.96 6.09 -0.54
N ALA A 107 -0.26 7.00 -1.20
CA ALA A 107 -0.88 8.10 -1.96
C ALA A 107 -1.74 7.56 -3.11
N THR A 108 -1.25 6.50 -3.75
CA THR A 108 -1.99 5.74 -4.75
C THR A 108 -3.23 5.12 -4.08
N LEU A 109 -3.06 4.44 -2.93
CA LEU A 109 -4.16 3.82 -2.18
C LEU A 109 -5.21 4.78 -1.60
N SER A 110 -4.81 5.96 -1.15
CA SER A 110 -5.73 6.95 -0.56
C SER A 110 -6.59 7.66 -1.61
N SER A 111 -6.19 7.59 -2.89
CA SER A 111 -7.11 7.90 -4.00
C SER A 111 -8.21 6.84 -4.19
N TYR A 112 -8.12 5.69 -3.50
CA TYR A 112 -9.04 4.54 -3.60
C TYR A 112 -9.93 4.36 -2.35
N ALA A 113 -9.48 4.74 -1.15
CA ALA A 113 -10.11 4.37 0.13
C ALA A 113 -11.35 5.21 0.56
N ALA A 114 -12.06 5.88 -0.36
CA ALA A 114 -13.20 6.72 0.00
C ALA A 114 -14.50 5.95 0.32
N SER A 115 -14.51 4.62 0.28
CA SER A 115 -15.69 3.81 0.56
C SER A 115 -15.32 2.59 1.40
N GLY A 116 -15.81 2.54 2.64
CA GLY A 116 -16.15 1.29 3.32
C GLY A 116 -15.38 0.90 4.61
N PRO A 117 -16.07 0.22 5.56
CA PRO A 117 -15.49 -0.19 6.84
C PRO A 117 -14.73 -1.52 6.71
N ALA A 118 -13.48 -1.51 7.19
CA ALA A 118 -12.63 -2.70 7.28
C ALA A 118 -13.26 -3.80 8.14
N GLU A 119 -13.16 -5.03 7.63
CA GLU A 119 -13.58 -6.30 8.24
C GLU A 119 -13.40 -6.37 9.76
N ALA A 120 -14.53 -6.42 10.47
CA ALA A 120 -14.69 -7.08 11.75
C ALA A 120 -16.18 -7.35 12.00
N ASP A 121 -16.74 -8.39 11.38
CA ASP A 121 -18.14 -8.79 11.60
C ASP A 121 -18.38 -9.44 12.98
N ASP A 122 -17.33 -9.71 13.76
CA ASP A 122 -17.46 -10.23 15.13
C ASP A 122 -17.51 -9.08 16.17
N PRO A 123 -18.66 -8.86 16.85
CA PRO A 123 -18.84 -7.79 17.83
C PRO A 123 -17.82 -7.82 18.98
N THR A 124 -17.26 -8.98 19.29
CA THR A 124 -16.26 -9.15 20.35
C THR A 124 -14.93 -8.51 19.96
N PHE A 125 -14.48 -8.73 18.73
CA PHE A 125 -13.23 -8.15 18.22
C PHE A 125 -13.36 -6.63 18.04
N VAL A 126 -14.53 -6.16 17.58
CA VAL A 126 -14.83 -4.72 17.49
C VAL A 126 -14.72 -4.03 18.85
N ASN A 127 -15.24 -4.63 19.92
CA ASN A 127 -15.17 -4.04 21.27
C ASN A 127 -13.73 -3.99 21.81
N ILE A 128 -12.97 -5.07 21.64
CA ILE A 128 -11.55 -5.12 22.03
C ILE A 128 -10.75 -4.06 21.28
N GLU A 129 -10.96 -3.94 19.97
CA GLU A 129 -10.29 -2.93 19.14
C GLU A 129 -10.65 -1.51 19.57
N GLN A 130 -11.93 -1.21 19.77
CA GLN A 130 -12.38 0.09 20.28
C GLN A 130 -11.79 0.43 21.65
N THR A 131 -11.65 -0.56 22.52
CA THR A 131 -11.04 -0.39 23.84
C THR A 131 -9.54 -0.11 23.73
N ARG A 132 -8.82 -0.86 22.89
CA ARG A 132 -7.39 -0.65 22.63
C ARG A 132 -7.14 0.73 21.98
N ARG A 133 -7.91 1.10 20.96
CA ARG A 133 -7.82 2.43 20.32
C ARG A 133 -8.02 3.57 21.31
N ARG A 134 -8.99 3.46 22.23
CA ARG A 134 -9.20 4.46 23.30
C ARG A 134 -8.03 4.53 24.27
N ALA A 135 -7.50 3.38 24.70
CA ALA A 135 -6.35 3.33 25.60
C ALA A 135 -5.09 3.95 24.97
N LEU A 136 -4.80 3.66 23.70
CA LEU A 136 -3.67 4.22 22.97
C LEU A 136 -3.76 5.74 22.82
N ARG A 137 -4.94 6.25 22.43
CA ARG A 137 -5.17 7.71 22.37
C ARG A 137 -4.93 8.40 23.71
N ALA A 138 -5.42 7.82 24.80
CA ALA A 138 -5.22 8.37 26.14
C ALA A 138 -3.75 8.37 26.57
N ALA A 139 -3.02 7.28 26.30
CA ALA A 139 -1.59 7.18 26.60
C ALA A 139 -0.78 8.22 25.82
N VAL A 140 -0.99 8.32 24.49
CA VAL A 140 -0.30 9.29 23.65
C VAL A 140 -0.65 10.73 24.04
N ALA A 141 -1.91 11.01 24.40
CA ALA A 141 -2.31 12.35 24.84
C ALA A 141 -1.60 12.79 26.14
N THR A 142 -1.31 11.85 27.04
CA THR A 142 -0.62 12.10 28.31
C THR A 142 0.85 12.47 28.07
N GLU A 143 1.56 11.69 27.26
CA GLU A 143 3.00 11.86 27.04
C GLU A 143 3.33 12.92 25.98
N ALA A 144 2.49 13.05 24.95
CA ALA A 144 2.77 13.85 23.75
C ALA A 144 1.89 15.10 23.67
N GLY A 145 1.54 15.71 24.80
CA GLY A 145 0.65 16.89 24.86
C GLY A 145 1.15 18.10 24.05
N HIS A 146 2.46 18.14 23.75
CA HIS A 146 3.11 19.14 22.91
C HIS A 146 2.79 19.00 21.40
N LEU A 147 2.34 17.82 20.94
CA LEU A 147 2.00 17.58 19.55
C LEU A 147 0.57 18.04 19.22
N SER A 148 0.33 18.37 17.95
CA SER A 148 -1.01 18.66 17.44
C SER A 148 -1.95 17.44 17.65
N PRO A 149 -3.28 17.66 17.77
CA PRO A 149 -4.25 16.56 17.86
C PRO A 149 -4.09 15.53 16.75
N ASP A 150 -3.96 15.98 15.49
CA ASP A 150 -3.81 15.11 14.32
C ASP A 150 -2.55 14.23 14.41
N ARG A 151 -1.44 14.78 14.89
CA ARG A 151 -0.20 14.02 15.08
C ARG A 151 -0.35 12.99 16.21
N ARG A 152 -1.01 13.34 17.31
CA ARG A 152 -1.29 12.38 18.40
C ARG A 152 -2.17 11.23 17.94
N ASP A 153 -3.20 11.53 17.16
CA ASP A 153 -4.06 10.49 16.58
C ASP A 153 -3.31 9.61 15.58
N ALA A 154 -2.44 10.19 14.75
CA ALA A 154 -1.58 9.42 13.84
C ALA A 154 -0.64 8.48 14.60
N VAL A 155 0.02 8.95 15.66
CA VAL A 155 0.89 8.13 16.52
C VAL A 155 0.10 6.98 17.16
N ALA A 156 -1.07 7.27 17.73
CA ALA A 156 -1.93 6.25 18.32
C ALA A 156 -2.35 5.19 17.28
N GLY A 157 -2.66 5.62 16.05
CA GLY A 157 -2.96 4.74 14.93
C GLY A 157 -1.80 3.84 14.53
N VAL A 158 -0.58 4.38 14.44
CA VAL A 158 0.64 3.59 14.13
C VAL A 158 0.90 2.54 15.21
N LEU A 159 0.77 2.91 16.49
CA LEU A 159 0.90 1.97 17.61
C LEU A 159 -0.17 0.87 17.56
N ASP A 160 -1.40 1.19 17.17
CA ASP A 160 -2.49 0.21 17.00
C ASP A 160 -2.17 -0.79 15.88
N VAL A 161 -1.61 -0.32 14.76
CA VAL A 161 -1.14 -1.18 13.66
C VAL A 161 0.00 -2.11 14.13
N LEU A 162 0.98 -1.59 14.86
CA LEU A 162 2.10 -2.39 15.37
C LEU A 162 1.63 -3.45 16.39
N TRP A 163 0.69 -3.09 17.26
CA TRP A 163 0.10 -3.98 18.27
C TRP A 163 -1.08 -4.83 17.72
N ASN A 164 -1.27 -4.91 16.41
CA ASN A 164 -2.34 -5.70 15.81
C ASN A 164 -1.92 -7.19 15.63
N PRO A 165 -2.78 -8.17 15.99
CA PRO A 165 -2.53 -9.59 15.72
C PRO A 165 -2.17 -9.93 14.26
N VAL A 166 -2.66 -9.15 13.29
CA VAL A 166 -2.32 -9.32 11.87
C VAL A 166 -0.84 -9.03 11.61
N SER A 167 -0.29 -7.99 12.26
CA SER A 167 1.14 -7.64 12.16
C SER A 167 2.03 -8.75 12.71
N TYR A 168 1.68 -9.27 13.89
CA TYR A 168 2.37 -10.44 14.47
C TYR A 168 2.29 -11.67 13.55
N ARG A 169 1.09 -12.02 13.08
CA ARG A 169 0.89 -13.18 12.22
C ARG A 169 1.74 -13.07 10.96
N ARG A 170 1.79 -11.89 10.34
CA ARG A 170 2.60 -11.64 9.14
C ARG A 170 4.09 -11.94 9.39
N LEU A 171 4.65 -11.52 10.54
CA LEU A 171 6.05 -11.81 10.90
C LEU A 171 6.32 -13.32 11.05
N VAL A 172 5.40 -14.05 11.65
CA VAL A 172 5.55 -15.50 11.83
C VAL A 172 5.33 -16.25 10.51
N THR A 173 4.23 -15.98 9.81
CA THR A 173 3.80 -16.80 8.67
C THR A 173 4.50 -16.45 7.36
N HIS A 174 4.78 -15.17 7.12
CA HIS A 174 5.36 -14.73 5.85
C HIS A 174 6.86 -14.48 5.95
N TRP A 175 7.34 -14.08 7.12
CA TRP A 175 8.77 -13.82 7.34
C TRP A 175 9.49 -14.98 8.05
N GLY A 176 8.75 -15.97 8.55
CA GLY A 176 9.32 -17.18 9.14
C GLY A 176 10.00 -16.95 10.49
N LEU A 177 9.72 -15.83 11.16
CA LEU A 177 10.22 -15.59 12.52
C LEU A 177 9.54 -16.54 13.50
N ASP A 178 10.27 -16.96 14.53
CA ASP A 178 9.64 -17.61 15.65
C ASP A 178 8.82 -16.61 16.51
N HIS A 179 8.08 -17.13 17.48
CA HIS A 179 7.14 -16.35 18.28
C HIS A 179 7.85 -15.31 19.17
N GLU A 180 9.05 -15.65 19.66
CA GLU A 180 9.85 -14.78 20.52
C GLU A 180 10.47 -13.66 19.68
N GLN A 181 11.06 -14.00 18.55
CA GLN A 181 11.62 -13.06 17.58
C GLN A 181 10.56 -12.06 17.08
N ALA A 182 9.37 -12.53 16.71
CA ALA A 182 8.29 -11.66 16.25
C ALA A 182 7.81 -10.71 17.35
N THR A 183 7.68 -11.20 18.58
CA THR A 183 7.28 -10.39 19.74
C THR A 183 8.32 -9.31 20.06
N GLU A 184 9.59 -9.69 20.10
CA GLU A 184 10.69 -8.77 20.38
C GLU A 184 10.85 -7.73 19.25
N ALA A 185 10.67 -8.12 17.99
CA ALA A 185 10.70 -7.18 16.87
C ALA A 185 9.60 -6.11 16.97
N ILE A 186 8.36 -6.51 17.27
CA ILE A 186 7.25 -5.56 17.45
C ILE A 186 7.51 -4.64 18.64
N ARG A 187 7.91 -5.21 19.78
CA ARG A 187 8.22 -4.45 20.99
C ARG A 187 9.29 -3.39 20.72
N ARG A 188 10.39 -3.78 20.06
CA ARG A 188 11.49 -2.87 19.76
C ARG A 188 11.07 -1.70 18.87
N VAL A 189 10.20 -1.95 17.88
CA VAL A 189 9.69 -0.86 17.02
C VAL A 189 8.72 0.05 17.79
N ILE A 190 7.89 -0.51 18.68
CA ILE A 190 7.05 0.30 19.58
C ILE A 190 7.92 1.21 20.45
N ASP A 191 8.97 0.67 21.07
CA ASP A 191 9.89 1.44 21.92
C ASP A 191 10.57 2.58 21.13
N LEU A 192 10.94 2.33 19.86
CA LEU A 192 11.50 3.37 18.97
C LEU A 192 10.50 4.48 18.66
N VAL A 193 9.23 4.15 18.38
CA VAL A 193 8.18 5.15 18.12
C VAL A 193 7.91 5.98 19.38
N VAL A 194 7.82 5.35 20.54
CA VAL A 194 7.62 6.04 21.83
C VAL A 194 8.79 6.98 22.12
N ALA A 195 10.03 6.52 21.95
CA ALA A 195 11.21 7.35 22.14
C ALA A 195 11.24 8.56 21.18
N ALA A 196 10.92 8.35 19.91
CA ALA A 196 10.88 9.42 18.91
C ALA A 196 9.84 10.50 19.26
N VAL A 197 8.66 10.10 19.74
CA VAL A 197 7.60 11.03 20.17
C VAL A 197 8.03 11.86 21.39
N ALA A 198 8.76 11.26 22.33
CA ALA A 198 9.32 11.97 23.47
C ALA A 198 10.40 12.99 23.07
N ASP A 199 11.24 12.63 22.09
CA ASP A 199 12.37 13.46 21.64
C ASP A 199 11.95 14.69 20.81
N VAL A 200 10.94 14.55 19.94
CA VAL A 200 10.37 15.69 19.18
C VAL A 200 9.89 16.80 20.12
N GLY A 201 9.35 16.45 21.29
CA GLY A 201 8.94 17.42 22.31
C GLY A 201 10.10 18.18 22.96
N GLN A 202 11.31 17.61 23.00
CA GLN A 202 12.49 18.28 23.54
C GLN A 202 13.08 19.30 22.56
N VAL A 203 13.02 19.02 21.26
CA VAL A 203 13.55 19.92 20.21
C VAL A 203 12.69 21.19 20.08
N ASP A 204 11.36 21.06 20.10
CA ASP A 204 10.43 22.21 20.04
C ASP A 204 10.42 23.02 21.36
N GLY A 205 10.63 22.37 22.51
CA GLY A 205 10.77 23.05 23.81
C GLY A 205 12.11 23.78 24.00
N GLY A 206 13.18 23.34 23.32
CA GLY A 206 14.52 23.92 23.42
C GLY A 206 14.70 25.23 22.67
N GLN A 207 13.93 25.48 21.59
CA GLN A 207 14.01 26.73 20.83
C GLN A 207 13.23 27.89 21.47
N ALA A 208 12.25 27.62 22.34
CA ALA A 208 11.49 28.65 23.04
C ALA A 208 12.27 29.35 24.17
N ASN A 209 13.41 28.82 24.60
CA ASN A 209 14.20 29.36 25.73
C ASN A 209 15.43 30.21 25.31
N GLN A 210 15.55 30.57 24.03
CA GLN A 210 16.56 31.54 23.55
C GLN A 210 15.90 32.88 23.16
N LEU A 211 15.17 33.49 24.09
CA LEU A 211 14.92 34.93 24.04
C LEU A 211 15.86 35.61 25.05
N VAL A 212 17.03 36.02 24.56
CA VAL A 212 17.99 36.85 25.28
C VAL A 212 17.29 38.18 25.63
N PRO A 213 17.18 38.60 26.91
CA PRO A 213 16.66 39.91 27.23
C PRO A 213 17.64 41.00 26.76
N PRO A 214 17.13 42.18 26.33
CA PRO A 214 17.99 43.26 25.89
C PRO A 214 18.90 43.72 27.03
N ARG A 215 20.18 43.90 26.72
CA ARG A 215 21.15 44.52 27.63
C ARG A 215 20.79 45.98 27.80
N ASP A 216 20.35 46.36 28.99
CA ASP A 216 20.28 47.76 29.40
C ASP A 216 21.70 48.33 29.45
N HIS A 217 21.93 49.38 28.65
CA HIS A 217 23.10 50.24 28.78
C HIS A 217 22.98 51.11 30.05
N PRO A 218 24.07 51.33 30.82
CA PRO A 218 24.02 52.23 31.96
C PRO A 218 24.10 53.69 31.48
N PRO A 219 23.56 54.66 32.25
CA PRO A 219 23.77 56.06 31.96
C PRO A 219 25.07 56.57 32.64
N GLY A 220 25.84 57.37 31.92
CA GLY A 220 26.83 58.30 32.47
C GLY A 220 28.24 57.76 32.63
#